data_AF-A0A662S3X5-F1
#
_entry.id   AF-A0A662S3X5-F1
#
_cell.length_a   1.000
_cell.length_b   1.000
_cell.length_c   1.000
_cell.angle_alpha   90.00
_cell.angle_beta   90.00
_cell.angle_gamma   90.00
#
_symmetry.space_group_name_H-M   'P 1'
#
loop_
_entity.id
_entity.type
_entity.pdbx_description
1 polymer ?
#
loop_
_entity_poly.entity_id
_entity_poly.type
_entity_poly.pdbx_seq_one_letter_code
_entity_poly.pdbx_strand_id
1 'polypeptide(L)'
;MKLTTKKGGMVMIILCIKHDGECPQCGTTLHPSQLNCPSCGADIRWYQGNPFLCAECAKEEAKKVVPKDHLLHQLNSSLNLIFKALTFCDQNRFGECTEEISRAINELRNVLETIENNEIVEK
;
A
#
# COMPACT_ATOMS: atom_id res chain seq x y z
N MET A 1 -18.47 -32.55 -25.52
CA MET A 1 -19.25 -33.31 -24.52
C MET A 1 -20.43 -32.46 -24.05
N LYS A 2 -21.57 -33.11 -23.79
CA LYS A 2 -22.91 -32.53 -23.61
C LYS A 2 -22.98 -31.33 -22.65
N LEU A 3 -23.54 -30.23 -23.14
CA LEU A 3 -24.11 -29.15 -22.33
C LEU A 3 -25.48 -29.59 -21.82
N THR A 4 -25.62 -29.74 -20.50
CA THR A 4 -26.92 -29.86 -19.85
C THR A 4 -27.16 -28.63 -19.00
N THR A 5 -28.03 -27.74 -19.50
CA THR A 5 -28.58 -26.61 -18.76
C THR A 5 -29.60 -27.10 -17.73
N LYS A 6 -29.27 -27.00 -16.44
CA LYS A 6 -30.24 -27.11 -15.34
C LYS A 6 -30.40 -25.73 -14.71
N LYS A 7 -31.66 -25.28 -14.65
CA LYS A 7 -32.13 -24.04 -14.01
C LYS A 7 -31.69 -24.00 -12.54
N GLY A 8 -31.02 -22.92 -12.16
CA GLY A 8 -30.69 -22.55 -10.79
C GLY A 8 -29.88 -21.26 -10.85
N GLY A 9 -30.32 -20.19 -10.18
CA GLY A 9 -29.77 -18.84 -10.31
C GLY A 9 -28.24 -18.82 -10.22
N MET A 10 -27.62 -18.04 -11.11
CA MET A 10 -26.19 -17.78 -11.12
C MET A 10 -25.77 -17.24 -9.74
N VAL A 11 -25.18 -18.11 -8.92
CA VAL A 11 -24.30 -17.67 -7.85
C VAL A 11 -23.07 -17.15 -8.58
N MET A 12 -22.91 -15.83 -8.66
CA MET A 12 -21.67 -15.22 -9.12
C MET A 12 -20.59 -15.56 -8.09
N ILE A 13 -19.94 -16.70 -8.30
CA ILE A 13 -18.79 -17.13 -7.50
C ILE A 13 -17.60 -16.36 -8.05
N ILE A 14 -17.27 -15.24 -7.43
CA ILE A 14 -16.01 -14.58 -7.72
C ILE A 14 -15.31 -14.39 -6.39
N LEU A 15 -14.34 -15.26 -6.19
CA LEU A 15 -13.33 -15.17 -5.17
C LEU A 15 -12.27 -14.14 -5.61
N CYS A 16 -11.36 -13.74 -4.70
CA CYS A 16 -10.32 -12.76 -5.05
C CYS A 16 -9.58 -13.17 -6.34
N ILE A 17 -9.57 -12.31 -7.37
CA ILE A 17 -9.03 -12.63 -8.71
C ILE A 17 -7.58 -13.12 -8.64
N LYS A 18 -6.79 -12.61 -7.68
CA LYS A 18 -5.39 -13.01 -7.48
C LYS A 18 -5.19 -14.31 -6.71
N HIS A 19 -6.13 -14.70 -5.85
CA HIS A 19 -5.97 -15.86 -4.98
C HIS A 19 -6.88 -17.03 -5.34
N ASP A 20 -7.69 -16.93 -6.40
CA ASP A 20 -8.64 -17.96 -6.86
C ASP A 20 -9.50 -18.57 -5.74
N GLY A 21 -9.72 -17.79 -4.68
CA GLY A 21 -10.43 -18.24 -3.49
C GLY A 21 -9.64 -19.06 -2.50
N GLU A 22 -8.34 -18.91 -2.47
CA GLU A 22 -7.47 -19.46 -1.45
C GLU A 22 -7.09 -18.39 -0.41
N CYS A 23 -6.74 -18.85 0.78
CA CYS A 23 -6.24 -18.01 1.84
C CYS A 23 -4.85 -17.47 1.47
N PRO A 24 -4.61 -16.15 1.51
CA PRO A 24 -3.31 -15.57 1.16
C PRO A 24 -2.18 -16.00 2.11
N GLN A 25 -2.52 -16.43 3.33
CA GLN A 25 -1.55 -16.85 4.35
C GLN A 25 -1.13 -18.32 4.22
N CYS A 26 -2.05 -19.21 3.83
CA CYS A 26 -1.80 -20.66 3.90
C CYS A 26 -2.28 -21.47 2.68
N GLY A 27 -2.84 -20.82 1.66
CA GLY A 27 -3.33 -21.47 0.44
C GLY A 27 -4.60 -22.33 0.62
N THR A 28 -5.22 -22.32 1.80
CA THR A 28 -6.46 -23.08 2.03
C THR A 28 -7.62 -22.46 1.27
N THR A 29 -8.37 -23.26 0.51
CA THR A 29 -9.60 -22.82 -0.16
C THR A 29 -10.59 -22.22 0.84
N LEU A 30 -11.06 -21.02 0.53
CA LEU A 30 -11.99 -20.21 1.28
C LEU A 30 -13.36 -20.19 0.62
N HIS A 31 -14.41 -20.22 1.44
CA HIS A 31 -15.77 -19.95 1.00
C HIS A 31 -16.05 -18.44 1.08
N PRO A 32 -16.83 -17.82 0.15
CA PRO A 32 -17.08 -16.38 0.12
C PRO A 32 -17.71 -15.79 1.38
N SER A 33 -18.43 -16.62 2.16
CA SER A 33 -19.04 -16.20 3.43
C SER A 33 -18.12 -16.30 4.64
N GLN A 34 -16.89 -16.81 4.46
CA GLN A 34 -15.93 -16.92 5.55
C GLN A 34 -15.25 -15.57 5.79
N LEU A 35 -15.32 -15.13 7.03
CA LEU A 35 -14.58 -13.97 7.54
C LEU A 35 -13.23 -14.38 8.13
N ASN A 36 -12.98 -15.68 8.32
CA ASN A 36 -11.72 -16.21 8.84
C ASN A 36 -11.35 -17.49 8.10
N CYS A 37 -10.06 -17.71 7.88
CA CYS A 37 -9.55 -18.95 7.32
C CYS A 37 -9.79 -20.12 8.29
N PRO A 38 -10.40 -21.23 7.85
CA PRO A 38 -10.65 -22.38 8.72
C PRO A 38 -9.38 -23.16 9.08
N SER A 39 -8.28 -22.97 8.33
CA SER A 39 -7.02 -23.69 8.56
C SER A 39 -6.06 -22.90 9.45
N CYS A 40 -5.75 -21.65 9.12
CA CYS A 40 -4.76 -20.85 9.85
C CYS A 40 -5.38 -19.80 10.79
N GLY A 41 -6.70 -19.60 10.75
CA GLY A 41 -7.40 -18.60 11.59
C GLY A 41 -7.26 -17.15 11.10
N ALA A 42 -6.54 -16.90 10.00
CA ALA A 42 -6.35 -15.54 9.46
C ALA A 42 -7.69 -14.84 9.16
N ASP A 43 -7.80 -13.57 9.54
CA ASP A 43 -8.95 -12.71 9.26
C ASP A 43 -9.00 -12.36 7.76
N ILE A 44 -10.10 -12.70 7.10
CA ILE A 44 -10.34 -12.49 5.67
C ILE A 44 -11.23 -11.25 5.52
N ARG A 45 -10.58 -10.09 5.38
CA ARG A 45 -11.28 -8.83 5.12
C ARG A 45 -11.47 -8.63 3.62
N TRP A 46 -12.71 -8.74 3.18
CA TRP A 46 -13.13 -8.40 1.82
C TRP A 46 -13.26 -6.87 1.68
N TYR A 47 -12.81 -6.31 0.56
CA TYR A 47 -12.83 -4.85 0.38
C TYR A 47 -14.27 -4.34 0.20
N GLN A 48 -14.69 -3.40 1.05
CA GLN A 48 -15.99 -2.72 0.94
C GLN A 48 -15.97 -1.77 -0.27
N GLY A 49 -16.44 -2.26 -1.42
CA GLY A 49 -16.50 -1.49 -2.67
C GLY A 49 -16.13 -2.31 -3.91
N ASN A 50 -15.45 -3.44 -3.73
CA ASN A 50 -15.20 -4.42 -4.79
C ASN A 50 -15.27 -5.84 -4.21
N PRO A 51 -16.34 -6.60 -4.46
CA PRO A 51 -16.48 -7.97 -3.96
C PRO A 51 -15.45 -8.94 -4.56
N PHE A 52 -14.64 -8.51 -5.52
CA PHE A 52 -13.66 -9.33 -6.24
C PHE A 52 -12.22 -9.19 -5.72
N LEU A 53 -11.99 -8.40 -4.67
CA LEU A 53 -10.66 -8.19 -4.08
C LEU A 53 -10.68 -8.37 -2.55
N CYS A 54 -9.71 -9.12 -2.03
CA CYS A 54 -9.39 -9.07 -0.60
C CYS A 54 -8.68 -7.75 -0.27
N ALA A 55 -8.65 -7.37 1.01
CA ALA A 55 -8.05 -6.11 1.46
C ALA A 55 -6.58 -5.93 1.05
N GLU A 56 -5.81 -7.03 0.96
CA GLU A 56 -4.41 -6.99 0.49
C GLU A 56 -4.33 -6.68 -1.00
N CYS A 57 -5.11 -7.36 -1.85
CA CYS A 57 -5.12 -7.10 -3.29
C CYS A 57 -5.72 -5.73 -3.64
N ALA A 58 -6.69 -5.25 -2.86
CA ALA A 58 -7.22 -3.90 -3.00
C ALA A 58 -6.18 -2.82 -2.68
N LYS A 59 -5.29 -3.06 -1.70
CA LYS A 59 -4.15 -2.17 -1.43
C LYS A 59 -3.12 -2.18 -2.56
N GLU A 60 -2.87 -3.34 -3.16
CA GLU A 60 -1.97 -3.44 -4.33
C GLU A 60 -2.51 -2.68 -5.54
N GLU A 61 -3.79 -2.78 -5.87
CA GLU A 61 -4.38 -2.00 -6.98
C GLU A 61 -4.41 -0.48 -6.69
N ALA A 62 -4.41 -0.09 -5.42
CA ALA A 62 -4.38 1.32 -5.03
C ALA A 62 -2.98 1.95 -5.11
N LYS A 63 -1.90 1.15 -5.31
CA LYS A 63 -0.54 1.67 -5.45
C LYS A 63 -0.45 2.54 -6.69
N LYS A 64 -0.09 3.81 -6.53
CA LYS A 64 0.14 4.70 -7.68
C LYS A 64 1.54 4.45 -8.22
N VAL A 65 1.72 4.65 -9.51
CA VAL A 65 3.04 4.65 -10.13
C VAL A 65 3.69 6.00 -9.85
N VAL A 66 4.82 6.00 -9.14
CA VAL A 66 5.57 7.20 -8.78
C VAL A 66 6.91 7.20 -9.54
N PRO A 67 7.23 8.26 -10.30
CA PRO A 67 8.52 8.38 -10.97
C PRO A 67 9.67 8.54 -9.96
N LYS A 68 10.78 7.84 -10.20
CA LYS A 68 12.00 7.95 -9.38
C LYS A 68 12.52 9.39 -9.26
N ASP A 69 12.45 10.18 -10.33
CA ASP A 69 12.89 11.58 -10.33
C ASP A 69 12.12 12.45 -9.34
N HIS A 70 10.83 12.15 -9.14
CA HIS A 70 10.01 12.85 -8.15
C HIS A 70 10.54 12.60 -6.73
N LEU A 71 10.86 11.34 -6.42
CA LEU A 71 11.43 10.96 -5.12
C LEU A 71 12.82 11.57 -4.92
N LEU A 72 13.67 11.56 -5.95
CA LEU A 72 14.99 12.20 -5.90
C LEU A 72 14.89 13.71 -5.65
N HIS A 73 13.93 14.38 -6.28
CA HIS A 73 13.68 15.80 -6.02
C HIS A 73 13.24 16.04 -4.57
N GLN A 74 12.33 15.23 -4.03
CA GLN A 74 11.91 15.33 -2.63
C GLN A 74 13.06 15.06 -1.66
N LEU A 75 13.89 14.04 -1.90
CA LEU A 75 15.07 13.77 -1.08
C LEU A 75 16.08 14.93 -1.10
N ASN A 76 16.31 15.52 -2.27
CA ASN A 76 17.18 16.69 -2.40
C ASN A 76 16.62 17.91 -1.65
N SER A 77 15.29 18.11 -1.66
CA SER A 77 14.62 19.13 -0.85
C SER A 77 14.90 18.92 0.64
N SER A 78 14.67 17.70 1.15
CA SER A 78 14.94 17.36 2.55
C SER A 78 16.39 17.59 2.96
N LEU A 79 17.35 17.22 2.10
CA LEU A 79 18.77 17.46 2.35
C LEU A 79 19.10 18.95 2.43
N ASN A 80 18.51 19.78 1.57
CA ASN A 80 18.69 21.23 1.62
C ASN A 80 18.16 21.84 2.92
N LEU A 81 17.05 21.33 3.46
CA LEU A 81 16.54 21.75 4.76
C LEU A 81 17.51 21.40 5.89
N ILE A 82 18.14 20.23 5.84
CA ILE A 82 19.17 19.83 6.81
C ILE A 82 20.38 20.78 6.74
N PHE A 83 20.89 21.08 5.54
CA PHE A 83 21.99 22.03 5.39
C PHE A 83 21.64 23.42 5.91
N LYS A 84 20.40 23.87 5.67
CA LYS A 84 19.89 25.13 6.20
C LYS A 84 19.82 25.11 7.73
N ALA A 85 19.37 24.00 8.32
CA ALA A 85 19.36 23.84 9.78
C ALA A 85 20.77 23.89 10.36
N LEU A 86 21.74 23.18 9.76
CA LEU A 86 23.14 23.23 10.19
C LEU A 86 23.69 24.66 10.15
N THR A 87 23.35 25.42 9.10
CA THR A 87 23.71 26.85 8.99
C THR A 87 23.11 27.67 10.14
N PHE A 88 21.86 27.43 10.53
CA PHE A 88 21.26 28.10 11.69
C PHE A 88 21.92 27.69 13.00
N CYS A 89 22.27 26.41 13.16
CA CYS A 89 23.00 25.94 14.32
C CYS A 89 24.39 26.62 14.43
N ASP A 90 25.13 26.78 13.33
CA ASP A 90 26.40 27.53 13.30
C ASP A 90 26.22 29.01 13.69
N GLN A 91 25.07 29.58 13.35
CA GLN A 91 24.70 30.96 13.73
C GLN A 91 24.16 31.07 15.17
N ASN A 92 24.18 30.00 15.96
CA ASN A 92 23.54 29.91 17.30
C ASN A 92 22.03 30.20 17.29
N ARG A 93 21.39 30.05 16.12
CA ARG A 93 19.95 30.22 15.91
C ARG A 93 19.22 28.89 16.10
N PHE A 94 19.23 28.40 17.34
CA PHE A 94 18.78 27.06 17.67
C PHE A 94 17.26 26.86 17.50
N GLY A 95 16.46 27.93 17.64
CA GLY A 95 15.02 27.88 17.39
C GLY A 95 14.75 27.50 15.93
N GLU A 96 15.29 28.28 14.99
CA GLU A 96 15.16 28.02 13.56
C GLU A 96 15.86 26.72 13.14
N CYS A 97 16.99 26.37 13.75
CA CYS A 97 17.64 25.07 13.52
C CYS A 97 16.69 23.90 13.84
N THR A 98 15.98 23.97 14.97
CA THR A 98 15.02 22.93 15.39
C THR A 98 13.82 22.85 14.45
N GLU A 99 13.30 23.99 14.00
CA GLU A 99 12.19 24.04 13.04
C GLU A 99 12.55 23.40 11.69
N GLU A 100 13.72 23.73 11.15
CA GLU A 100 14.18 23.18 9.87
C GLU A 100 14.50 21.69 9.97
N ILE A 101 15.08 21.22 11.08
CA ILE A 101 15.26 19.78 11.34
C ILE A 101 13.91 19.06 11.36
N SER A 102 12.93 19.62 12.08
CA SER A 102 11.59 19.02 12.17
C SER A 102 10.92 18.95 10.80
N ARG A 103 11.07 19.99 9.98
CA ARG A 103 10.56 20.01 8.60
C ARG A 103 11.25 18.96 7.74
N ALA A 104 12.57 18.87 7.79
CA ALA A 104 13.33 17.87 7.05
C ALA A 104 12.93 16.44 7.42
N ILE A 105 12.76 16.14 8.71
CA ILE A 105 12.32 14.83 9.19
C ILE A 105 10.92 14.49 8.66
N ASN A 106 9.98 15.45 8.68
CA ASN A 106 8.64 15.23 8.15
C ASN A 106 8.65 14.99 6.63
N GLU A 107 9.44 15.75 5.87
CA GLU A 107 9.59 15.50 4.42
C GLU A 107 10.19 14.12 4.14
N LEU A 108 11.25 13.73 4.86
CA LEU A 108 11.84 12.38 4.75
C LEU A 108 10.83 11.28 5.08
N ARG A 109 10.03 11.45 6.14
CA ARG A 109 8.99 10.49 6.51
C ARG A 109 7.96 10.32 5.38
N ASN A 110 7.52 11.42 4.78
CA ASN A 110 6.57 11.38 3.67
C ASN A 110 7.15 10.67 2.43
N VAL A 111 8.44 10.86 2.14
CA VAL A 111 9.13 10.14 1.06
C VAL A 111 9.15 8.64 1.35
N LEU A 112 9.49 8.22 2.57
CA LEU A 112 9.49 6.81 2.97
C LEU A 112 8.10 6.18 2.88
N GLU A 113 7.07 6.88 3.34
CA GLU A 113 5.67 6.44 3.23
C GLU A 113 5.23 6.33 1.76
N THR A 114 5.72 7.22 0.89
CA THR A 114 5.48 7.14 -0.55
C THR A 114 6.14 5.89 -1.14
N ILE A 115 7.38 5.58 -0.77
CA ILE A 115 8.12 4.40 -1.22
C ILE A 115 7.42 3.11 -0.77
N GLU A 116 6.93 3.05 0.47
CA GLU A 116 6.26 1.87 1.02
C GLU A 116 4.94 1.55 0.31
N ASN A 117 4.18 2.60 -0.05
CA ASN A 117 2.81 2.45 -0.52
C ASN A 117 2.63 2.55 -2.04
N ASN A 118 3.71 2.70 -2.82
CA ASN A 118 3.62 2.95 -4.27
C ASN A 118 4.62 2.12 -5.07
N GLU A 119 4.35 1.96 -6.37
CA GLU A 119 5.30 1.36 -7.29
C GLU A 119 6.24 2.43 -7.85
N ILE A 120 7.54 2.19 -7.74
CA ILE A 120 8.57 3.15 -8.19
C ILE A 120 9.05 2.72 -9.57
N VAL A 121 8.99 3.64 -10.52
CA VAL A 121 9.47 3.40 -11.89
C VAL A 121 10.62 4.33 -12.24
N GLU A 122 11.61 3.78 -12.94
CA GLU A 122 12.58 4.59 -13.68
C GLU A 122 11.91 5.09 -14.97
N LYS A 123 11.97 6.40 -15.20
CA LYS A 123 11.60 7.00 -16.48
C LYS A 123 12.84 7.22 -17.32
#